data_AF-A0A0S8H7I6-F1
#
_entry.id   AF-A0A0S8H7I6-F1
#
_cell.length_a   1.000
_cell.length_b   1.000
_cell.length_c   1.000
_cell.angle_alpha   90.00
_cell.angle_beta   90.00
_cell.angle_gamma   90.00
#
_symmetry.space_group_name_H-M   'P 1'
#
loop_
_entity.id
_entity.type
_entity.pdbx_description
1 polymer ?
#
loop_
_entity_poly.entity_id
_entity_poly.type
_entity_poly.pdbx_seq_one_letter_code
_entity_poly.pdbx_strand_id
1 'polypeptide(L)'
;MKYILWIVILCIPLTFCRRGINDMPGYTVIIPDSVSSNDSVPDIYTVSSSFKRLVVTRFKHGTDMLDGLKKTVISEGIKNAVITSGIGSVYRYHIHSVDNDTFPAINVFVKKDDPMDILSVNGYVLNERVHAHISLSNEEYAIGGHLEPDTRIFTFCIITLGVLEDDLLLERFDDTTLR
;
A
#
# COMPACT_ATOMS: atom_id res chain seq x y z
N MET A 1 15.74 26.23 -58.79
CA MET A 1 15.18 26.71 -57.51
C MET A 1 14.23 25.66 -56.93
N LYS A 2 14.68 24.79 -56.03
CA LYS A 2 13.81 24.08 -55.05
C LYS A 2 14.69 23.71 -53.84
N TYR A 3 14.65 24.53 -52.80
CA TYR A 3 15.26 24.22 -51.51
C TYR A 3 14.20 23.50 -50.67
N ILE A 4 14.46 22.24 -50.31
CA ILE A 4 13.65 21.47 -49.37
C ILE A 4 14.23 21.73 -47.98
N LEU A 5 13.47 22.44 -47.15
CA LEU A 5 13.81 22.75 -45.77
C LEU A 5 13.42 21.57 -44.89
N TRP A 6 14.41 20.81 -44.40
CA TRP A 6 14.19 19.76 -43.40
C TRP A 6 14.05 20.42 -42.02
N ILE A 7 12.83 20.46 -41.49
CA ILE A 7 12.60 20.84 -40.10
C ILE A 7 12.93 19.63 -39.23
N VAL A 8 14.10 19.67 -38.59
CA VAL A 8 14.45 18.75 -37.51
C VAL A 8 13.73 19.24 -36.26
N ILE A 9 12.63 18.58 -35.90
CA ILE A 9 11.99 18.79 -34.60
C ILE A 9 12.88 18.14 -33.55
N LEU A 10 13.69 18.96 -32.88
CA LEU A 10 14.47 18.55 -31.72
C LEU A 10 13.48 18.31 -30.57
N CYS A 11 13.02 17.07 -30.39
CA CYS A 11 12.31 16.66 -29.17
C CYS A 11 13.30 16.76 -28.01
N ILE A 12 13.29 17.88 -27.31
CA ILE A 12 13.95 18.01 -26.00
C ILE A 12 13.12 17.11 -25.06
N PRO A 13 13.67 16.02 -24.50
CA PRO A 13 12.97 15.30 -23.47
C PRO A 13 12.76 16.27 -22.30
N LEU A 14 11.50 16.58 -22.00
CA LEU A 14 11.13 17.17 -20.72
C LEU A 14 11.54 16.15 -19.66
N THR A 15 12.75 16.31 -19.11
CA THR A 15 13.13 15.66 -17.86
C THR A 15 12.12 16.12 -16.82
N PHE A 16 11.13 15.27 -16.56
CA PHE A 16 10.26 15.39 -15.40
C PHE A 16 11.21 15.36 -14.21
N CYS A 17 11.49 16.52 -13.62
CA CYS A 17 12.33 16.60 -12.44
C CYS A 17 11.58 15.85 -11.34
N ARG A 18 12.04 14.64 -11.05
CA ARG A 18 11.50 13.82 -9.99
C ARG A 18 11.91 14.51 -8.69
N ARG A 19 10.98 15.24 -8.06
CA ARG A 19 11.23 15.89 -6.77
C ARG A 19 11.74 14.83 -5.79
N GLY A 20 12.91 15.06 -5.21
CA GLY A 20 13.50 14.15 -4.23
C GLY A 20 12.84 14.32 -2.86
N ILE A 21 13.11 13.40 -1.93
CA ILE A 21 12.57 13.43 -0.54
C ILE A 21 12.86 14.74 0.16
N ASN A 22 14.05 15.29 -0.09
CA ASN A 22 14.51 16.50 0.57
C ASN A 22 13.76 17.75 0.08
N ASP A 23 13.01 17.63 -1.02
CA ASP A 23 12.21 18.72 -1.59
C ASP A 23 10.77 18.72 -1.07
N MET A 24 10.36 17.71 -0.30
CA MET A 24 9.02 17.65 0.30
C MET A 24 9.00 18.49 1.58
N PRO A 25 8.26 19.62 1.61
CA PRO A 25 8.21 20.49 2.78
C PRO A 25 7.69 19.71 3.99
N GLY A 26 8.30 19.86 5.16
CA GLY A 26 7.83 19.20 6.37
C GLY A 26 8.06 17.68 6.46
N TYR A 27 8.62 17.04 5.43
CA TYR A 27 8.78 15.58 5.37
C TYR A 27 9.70 15.00 6.45
N THR A 28 10.50 15.81 7.14
CA THR A 28 11.34 15.37 8.27
C THR A 28 10.74 15.72 9.63
N VAL A 29 9.60 16.40 9.67
CA VAL A 29 8.93 16.81 10.91
C VAL A 29 8.29 15.60 11.57
N ILE A 30 8.43 15.51 12.90
CA ILE A 30 7.80 14.48 13.73
C ILE A 30 6.92 15.20 14.74
N ILE A 31 5.66 14.78 14.85
CA ILE A 31 4.66 15.47 15.66
C ILE A 31 4.18 14.55 16.77
N PRO A 32 4.20 15.02 18.03
CA PRO A 32 3.76 14.22 19.16
C PRO A 32 2.23 14.03 19.16
N ASP A 33 1.76 13.01 19.87
CA ASP A 33 0.32 12.69 20.01
C ASP A 33 -0.52 13.77 20.67
N SER A 34 0.10 14.69 21.42
CA SER A 34 -0.57 15.86 21.97
C SER A 34 -0.89 16.94 20.95
N VAL A 35 -0.39 16.83 19.71
CA VAL A 35 -0.56 17.84 18.65
C VAL A 35 -1.29 17.20 17.47
N SER A 36 -2.42 17.81 17.10
CA SER A 36 -3.29 17.31 16.04
C SER A 36 -2.75 17.58 14.64
N SER A 37 -2.08 18.72 14.42
CA SER A 37 -1.52 19.09 13.11
C SER A 37 -0.42 20.15 13.23
N ASN A 38 0.43 20.28 12.22
CA ASN A 38 1.49 21.28 12.12
C ASN A 38 1.55 21.96 10.74
N ASP A 39 1.44 23.29 10.71
CA ASP A 39 1.47 24.12 9.49
C ASP A 39 2.75 23.96 8.63
N SER A 40 3.81 23.38 9.18
CA SER A 40 5.05 23.09 8.45
C SER A 40 4.94 21.84 7.56
N VAL A 41 3.93 20.99 7.80
CA VAL A 41 3.61 19.79 7.02
C VAL A 41 2.47 20.15 6.06
N PRO A 42 2.64 20.03 4.74
CA PRO A 42 1.56 20.23 3.78
C PRO A 42 0.43 19.22 3.97
N ASP A 43 -0.79 19.64 3.69
CA ASP A 43 -1.99 18.78 3.70
C ASP A 43 -1.86 17.56 2.76
N ILE A 44 -1.08 17.69 1.68
CA ILE A 44 -0.99 16.69 0.60
C ILE A 44 0.45 16.53 0.13
N TYR A 45 0.89 15.28 0.03
CA TYR A 45 2.08 14.88 -0.73
C TYR A 45 1.68 14.09 -1.98
N THR A 46 2.32 14.41 -3.11
CA THR A 46 2.11 13.69 -4.37
C THR A 46 3.44 13.20 -4.91
N VAL A 47 3.46 11.92 -5.30
CA VAL A 47 4.56 11.31 -6.05
C VAL A 47 4.02 10.63 -7.29
N SER A 48 4.80 10.66 -8.38
CA SER A 48 4.47 9.99 -9.63
C SER A 48 5.39 8.81 -9.86
N SER A 49 4.82 7.71 -10.34
CA SER A 49 5.55 6.50 -10.72
C SER A 49 4.78 5.74 -11.80
N SER A 50 5.48 4.84 -12.48
CA SER A 50 4.90 3.77 -13.31
C SER A 50 5.04 2.42 -12.61
N PHE A 51 4.32 1.40 -13.09
CA PHE A 51 4.61 0.02 -12.72
C PHE A 51 5.86 -0.47 -13.46
N LYS A 52 6.85 -0.97 -12.71
CA LYS A 52 7.99 -1.72 -13.25
C LYS A 52 7.55 -3.08 -13.77
N ARG A 53 6.70 -3.76 -12.99
CA ARG A 53 6.14 -5.08 -13.30
C ARG A 53 4.92 -5.37 -12.43
N LEU A 54 4.15 -6.37 -12.84
CA LEU A 54 3.13 -6.99 -12.01
C LEU A 54 3.68 -8.28 -11.40
N VAL A 55 3.36 -8.52 -10.13
CA VAL A 55 3.62 -9.79 -9.44
C VAL A 55 2.30 -10.37 -9.01
N VAL A 56 2.01 -11.59 -9.44
CA VAL A 56 0.80 -12.32 -9.05
C VAL A 56 1.23 -13.47 -8.14
N THR A 57 0.83 -13.41 -6.88
CA THR A 57 1.14 -14.42 -5.87
C THR A 57 -0.11 -15.20 -5.49
N ARG A 58 0.04 -16.52 -5.33
CA ARG A 58 -1.05 -17.41 -4.94
C ARG A 58 -0.71 -18.11 -3.63
N PHE A 59 -1.60 -17.97 -2.66
CA PHE A 59 -1.52 -18.62 -1.35
C PHE A 59 -2.31 -19.92 -1.36
N LYS A 60 -1.80 -20.92 -0.64
CA LYS A 60 -2.47 -22.19 -0.40
C LYS A 60 -3.20 -22.17 0.95
N HIS A 61 -4.06 -23.17 1.15
CA HIS A 61 -4.71 -23.45 2.42
C HIS A 61 -3.74 -23.39 3.62
N GLY A 62 -4.20 -22.78 4.72
CA GLY A 62 -3.49 -22.70 6.00
C GLY A 62 -2.39 -21.63 6.06
N THR A 63 -2.02 -21.03 4.93
CA THR A 63 -1.06 -19.92 4.91
C THR A 63 -1.62 -18.74 5.70
N ASP A 64 -0.78 -18.13 6.54
CA ASP A 64 -1.04 -16.82 7.12
C ASP A 64 -0.87 -15.76 6.02
N MET A 65 -1.92 -14.96 5.80
CA MET A 65 -1.97 -14.05 4.67
C MET A 65 -0.94 -12.91 4.78
N LEU A 66 -0.77 -12.32 5.96
CA LEU A 66 0.17 -11.22 6.15
C LEU A 66 1.62 -11.72 6.06
N ASP A 67 1.93 -12.85 6.70
CA ASP A 67 3.24 -13.50 6.58
C ASP A 67 3.53 -13.93 5.13
N GLY A 68 2.52 -14.45 4.42
CA GLY A 68 2.61 -14.78 3.01
C GLY A 68 2.94 -13.57 2.13
N LEU A 69 2.28 -12.43 2.36
CA LEU A 69 2.57 -11.18 1.65
C LEU A 69 3.99 -10.70 1.94
N LYS A 70 4.42 -10.69 3.21
CA LYS A 70 5.80 -10.34 3.59
C LYS A 70 6.82 -11.23 2.91
N LYS A 71 6.58 -12.54 2.87
CA LYS A 71 7.44 -13.51 2.17
C LYS A 71 7.50 -13.24 0.66
N THR A 72 6.37 -12.92 0.04
CA THR A 72 6.31 -12.54 -1.38
C THR A 72 7.17 -11.30 -1.63
N VAL A 73 7.02 -10.25 -0.81
CA VAL A 73 7.79 -9.01 -0.90
C VAL A 73 9.30 -9.28 -0.83
N ILE A 74 9.73 -10.06 0.15
CA ILE A 74 11.14 -10.42 0.34
C ILE A 74 11.68 -11.27 -0.82
N SER A 75 10.97 -12.34 -1.21
CA SER A 75 11.44 -13.26 -2.25
C SER A 75 11.54 -12.61 -3.63
N GLU A 76 10.69 -11.62 -3.88
CA GLU A 76 10.61 -10.90 -5.15
C GLU A 76 11.44 -9.60 -5.15
N GLY A 77 12.13 -9.27 -4.06
CA GLY A 77 12.94 -8.06 -3.92
C GLY A 77 12.13 -6.78 -4.14
N ILE A 78 10.91 -6.72 -3.58
CA ILE A 78 9.98 -5.59 -3.79
C ILE A 78 10.23 -4.54 -2.71
N LYS A 79 10.76 -3.38 -3.11
CA LYS A 79 10.90 -2.25 -2.18
C LYS A 79 9.62 -1.43 -2.05
N ASN A 80 8.98 -1.12 -3.18
CA ASN A 80 7.73 -0.37 -3.21
C ASN A 80 6.71 -1.06 -4.13
N ALA A 81 5.46 -1.12 -3.71
CA ALA A 81 4.37 -1.64 -4.53
C ALA A 81 3.01 -1.12 -4.07
N VAL A 82 2.01 -1.23 -4.93
CA VAL A 82 0.59 -1.11 -4.57
C VAL A 82 -0.08 -2.46 -4.80
N ILE A 83 -0.92 -2.88 -3.86
CA ILE A 83 -1.79 -4.05 -4.03
C ILE A 83 -2.95 -3.60 -4.92
N THR A 84 -3.08 -4.20 -6.10
CA THR A 84 -4.10 -3.82 -7.09
C THR A 84 -5.30 -4.75 -7.12
N SER A 85 -5.17 -5.95 -6.53
CA SER A 85 -6.25 -6.92 -6.43
C SER A 85 -5.92 -7.97 -5.37
N GLY A 86 -6.94 -8.41 -4.64
CA GLY A 86 -6.87 -9.57 -3.76
C GLY A 86 -8.22 -10.27 -3.67
N ILE A 87 -8.24 -11.57 -3.96
CA ILE A 87 -9.45 -12.41 -3.89
C ILE A 87 -9.11 -13.77 -3.29
N GLY A 88 -10.13 -14.51 -2.83
CA GLY A 88 -9.97 -15.85 -2.25
C GLY A 88 -10.92 -16.08 -1.09
N SER A 89 -10.55 -16.93 -0.16
CA SER A 89 -11.30 -17.14 1.09
C SER A 89 -10.39 -17.45 2.26
N VAL A 90 -10.90 -17.20 3.47
CA VAL A 90 -10.28 -17.49 4.76
C VAL A 90 -11.20 -18.34 5.61
N TYR A 91 -10.65 -19.12 6.55
CA TYR A 91 -11.45 -19.83 7.58
C TYR A 91 -11.29 -19.22 8.98
N ARG A 92 -10.39 -18.23 9.09
CA ARG A 92 -10.12 -17.43 10.27
C ARG A 92 -9.58 -16.09 9.80
N TYR A 93 -9.98 -15.01 10.45
CA TYR A 93 -9.44 -13.69 10.20
C TYR A 93 -9.11 -12.95 11.48
N HIS A 94 -8.18 -12.01 11.36
CA HIS A 94 -7.81 -11.05 12.39
C HIS A 94 -7.60 -9.70 11.72
N ILE A 95 -8.31 -8.69 12.20
CA ILE A 95 -8.26 -7.33 11.67
C ILE A 95 -8.31 -6.31 12.81
N HIS A 96 -7.91 -5.07 12.53
CA HIS A 96 -8.25 -3.93 13.40
C HIS A 96 -8.84 -2.76 12.63
N SER A 97 -9.58 -1.92 13.34
CA SER A 97 -10.09 -0.64 12.87
C SER A 97 -9.78 0.46 13.89
N VAL A 98 -9.71 1.71 13.43
CA VAL A 98 -9.55 2.88 14.30
C VAL A 98 -10.90 3.22 14.93
N ASP A 99 -10.92 3.48 16.24
CA ASP A 99 -12.14 3.64 17.07
C ASP A 99 -12.29 5.04 17.67
N ASN A 100 -11.48 6.01 17.23
CA ASN A 100 -11.58 7.40 17.66
C ASN A 100 -11.14 8.39 16.56
N ASP A 101 -11.45 9.66 16.76
CA ASP A 101 -11.14 10.79 15.88
C ASP A 101 -10.10 11.76 16.47
N THR A 102 -9.41 11.35 17.53
CA THR A 102 -8.40 12.13 18.25
C THR A 102 -7.09 11.36 18.33
N PHE A 103 -5.97 12.06 18.59
CA PHE A 103 -4.69 11.41 18.81
C PHE A 103 -4.46 11.16 20.31
N PRO A 104 -3.79 10.04 20.69
CA PRO A 104 -3.35 8.95 19.82
C PRO A 104 -4.53 8.11 19.29
N ALA A 105 -4.34 7.48 18.12
CA ALA A 105 -5.33 6.59 17.54
C ALA A 105 -5.51 5.34 18.41
N ILE A 106 -6.76 4.93 18.62
CA ILE A 106 -7.15 3.74 19.35
C ILE A 106 -7.56 2.69 18.33
N ASN A 107 -6.90 1.53 18.39
CA ASN A 107 -7.21 0.39 17.53
C ASN A 107 -8.08 -0.62 18.27
N VAL A 108 -9.16 -1.04 17.63
CA VAL A 108 -10.02 -2.14 18.10
C VAL A 108 -9.82 -3.34 17.19
N PHE A 109 -9.53 -4.48 17.81
CA PHE A 109 -9.19 -5.73 17.12
C PHE A 109 -10.39 -6.68 17.10
N VAL A 110 -10.61 -7.32 15.96
CA VAL A 110 -11.60 -8.39 15.78
C VAL A 110 -10.88 -9.62 15.26
N LYS A 111 -11.03 -10.74 15.98
CA LYS A 111 -10.48 -12.04 15.60
C LYS A 111 -11.55 -13.12 15.71
N LYS A 112 -11.80 -13.85 14.63
CA LYS A 112 -12.82 -14.90 14.57
C LYS A 112 -12.41 -16.08 13.70
N ASP A 113 -12.96 -17.25 14.03
CA ASP A 113 -12.80 -18.51 13.31
C ASP A 113 -13.99 -18.76 12.38
N ASP A 114 -14.27 -17.78 11.52
CA ASP A 114 -15.40 -17.81 10.59
C ASP A 114 -14.92 -17.94 9.13
N PRO A 115 -15.51 -18.83 8.32
CA PRO A 115 -15.30 -18.86 6.89
C PRO A 115 -15.81 -17.59 6.22
N MET A 116 -14.94 -16.89 5.49
CA MET A 116 -15.28 -15.65 4.79
C MET A 116 -14.66 -15.65 3.39
N ASP A 117 -15.38 -15.12 2.41
CA ASP A 117 -14.82 -14.74 1.11
C ASP A 117 -14.06 -13.42 1.23
N ILE A 118 -12.92 -13.34 0.55
CA ILE A 118 -12.11 -12.14 0.41
C ILE A 118 -12.65 -11.35 -0.77
N LEU A 119 -13.30 -10.22 -0.48
CA LEU A 119 -13.90 -9.35 -1.50
C LEU A 119 -12.88 -8.41 -2.12
N SER A 120 -11.97 -7.88 -1.31
CA SER A 120 -10.83 -7.10 -1.79
C SER A 120 -9.68 -7.12 -0.78
N VAL A 121 -8.49 -6.94 -1.32
CA VAL A 121 -7.30 -6.59 -0.53
C VAL A 121 -6.65 -5.44 -1.26
N ASN A 122 -6.38 -4.37 -0.55
CA ASN A 122 -5.73 -3.18 -1.07
C ASN A 122 -4.67 -2.72 -0.07
N GLY A 123 -3.75 -1.87 -0.50
CA GLY A 123 -2.70 -1.35 0.35
C GLY A 123 -1.39 -1.17 -0.39
N TYR A 124 -0.32 -0.99 0.38
CA TYR A 124 0.99 -0.64 -0.14
C TYR A 124 2.09 -1.51 0.46
N VAL A 125 3.15 -1.68 -0.32
CA VAL A 125 4.47 -2.03 0.18
C VAL A 125 5.27 -0.73 0.21
N LEU A 126 5.68 -0.30 1.40
CA LEU A 126 6.29 0.98 1.69
C LEU A 126 7.69 0.72 2.26
N ASN A 127 8.72 0.85 1.43
CA ASN A 127 10.09 0.48 1.83
C ASN A 127 10.15 -0.93 2.47
N GLU A 128 9.68 -1.93 1.71
CA GLU A 128 9.61 -3.36 2.09
C GLU A 128 8.58 -3.70 3.20
N ARG A 129 7.95 -2.70 3.84
CA ARG A 129 6.87 -2.94 4.82
C ARG A 129 5.52 -3.06 4.13
N VAL A 130 4.79 -4.14 4.45
CA VAL A 130 3.41 -4.33 3.98
C VAL A 130 2.46 -3.58 4.92
N HIS A 131 1.63 -2.71 4.34
CA HIS A 131 0.44 -2.14 4.98
C HIS A 131 -0.77 -2.48 4.09
N ALA A 132 -1.56 -3.47 4.50
CA ALA A 132 -2.69 -3.96 3.74
C ALA A 132 -3.99 -3.87 4.53
N HIS A 133 -5.07 -3.52 3.85
CA HIS A 133 -6.44 -3.59 4.35
C HIS A 133 -7.20 -4.66 3.58
N ILE A 134 -8.18 -5.26 4.23
CA ILE A 134 -8.97 -6.37 3.68
C ILE A 134 -10.46 -6.14 3.91
N SER A 135 -11.28 -6.51 2.93
CA SER A 135 -12.73 -6.67 3.09
C SER A 135 -13.13 -8.13 2.91
N LEU A 136 -13.98 -8.60 3.83
CA LEU A 136 -14.42 -9.98 3.98
C LEU A 136 -15.95 -10.02 4.01
N SER A 137 -16.54 -11.10 3.52
CA SER A 137 -17.98 -11.35 3.70
C SER A 137 -18.33 -12.82 3.81
N ASN A 138 -19.46 -13.10 4.45
CA ASN A 138 -20.20 -14.35 4.34
C ASN A 138 -21.66 -14.04 3.97
N GLU A 139 -22.56 -15.00 4.13
CA GLU A 139 -23.99 -14.87 3.84
C GLU A 139 -24.73 -13.91 4.79
N GLU A 140 -24.16 -13.58 5.94
CA GLU A 140 -24.80 -12.78 6.99
C GLU A 140 -24.28 -11.34 7.03
N TYR A 141 -22.98 -11.13 6.84
CA TYR A 141 -22.35 -9.83 7.02
C TYR A 141 -21.11 -9.63 6.15
N ALA A 142 -20.73 -8.35 6.02
CA ALA A 142 -19.42 -7.93 5.52
C ALA A 142 -18.67 -7.18 6.63
N ILE A 143 -17.35 -7.35 6.67
CA ILE A 143 -16.46 -6.69 7.63
C ILE A 143 -15.13 -6.38 6.96
N GLY A 144 -14.41 -5.37 7.46
CA GLY A 144 -13.09 -5.06 6.96
C GLY A 144 -12.28 -4.24 7.96
N GLY A 145 -10.98 -4.14 7.70
CA GLY A 145 -10.04 -3.42 8.53
C GLY A 145 -8.60 -3.61 8.05
N HIS A 146 -7.64 -3.16 8.84
CA HIS A 146 -6.24 -3.45 8.65
C HIS A 146 -5.99 -4.95 8.82
N LEU A 147 -5.24 -5.56 7.90
CA LEU A 147 -4.91 -6.98 7.91
C LEU A 147 -3.91 -7.29 9.02
N GLU A 148 -4.29 -8.15 9.97
CA GLU A 148 -3.41 -8.60 11.05
C GLU A 148 -2.91 -10.03 10.84
N PRO A 149 -1.82 -10.44 11.54
CA PRO A 149 -1.40 -11.83 11.62
C PRO A 149 -2.52 -12.75 12.09
N ASP A 150 -2.44 -14.01 11.70
CA ASP A 150 -3.40 -15.08 11.94
C ASP A 150 -4.70 -14.98 11.12
N THR A 151 -4.67 -14.24 10.00
CA THR A 151 -5.67 -14.35 8.93
C THR A 151 -5.31 -15.51 8.00
N ARG A 152 -6.09 -16.61 8.04
CA ARG A 152 -5.70 -17.92 7.48
C ARG A 152 -6.50 -18.29 6.24
N ILE A 153 -5.79 -18.56 5.15
CA ILE A 153 -6.37 -18.91 3.86
C ILE A 153 -7.12 -20.24 3.92
N PHE A 154 -8.34 -20.28 3.37
CA PHE A 154 -9.14 -21.50 3.26
C PHE A 154 -8.89 -22.24 1.95
N THR A 155 -9.46 -21.82 0.82
CA THR A 155 -9.28 -22.57 -0.44
C THR A 155 -8.00 -22.12 -1.15
N PHE A 156 -7.91 -20.83 -1.42
CA PHE A 156 -6.78 -20.13 -2.01
C PHE A 156 -6.92 -18.64 -1.75
N CYS A 157 -5.84 -17.90 -1.98
CA CYS A 157 -5.91 -16.45 -2.18
C CYS A 157 -4.97 -16.08 -3.32
N ILE A 158 -5.35 -15.09 -4.12
CA ILE A 158 -4.52 -14.51 -5.17
C ILE A 158 -4.39 -13.03 -4.87
N ILE A 159 -3.15 -12.52 -4.81
CA ILE A 159 -2.85 -11.09 -4.68
C ILE A 159 -2.04 -10.65 -5.89
N THR A 160 -2.40 -9.50 -6.46
CA THR A 160 -1.60 -8.82 -7.49
C THR A 160 -0.94 -7.57 -6.90
N LEU A 161 0.36 -7.46 -7.10
CA LEU A 161 1.19 -6.31 -6.72
C LEU A 161 1.66 -5.58 -7.97
N GLY A 162 1.38 -4.29 -8.08
CA GLY A 162 2.04 -3.39 -9.02
C GLY A 162 3.32 -2.87 -8.41
N VAL A 163 4.47 -3.39 -8.84
CA VAL A 163 5.79 -3.00 -8.33
C VAL A 163 6.13 -1.60 -8.84
N LEU A 164 6.47 -0.70 -7.93
CA LEU A 164 6.82 0.69 -8.19
C LEU A 164 8.35 0.86 -8.19
N GLU A 165 8.81 2.06 -8.58
CA GLU A 165 10.25 2.35 -8.59
C GLU A 165 10.87 2.29 -7.18
N ASP A 166 12.12 1.81 -7.10
CA ASP A 166 12.80 1.53 -5.82
C ASP A 166 13.26 2.83 -5.12
N ASP A 167 13.49 3.87 -5.90
CA ASP A 167 13.79 5.24 -5.44
C ASP A 167 12.51 6.08 -5.24
N LEU A 168 11.32 5.48 -5.39
CA LEU A 168 10.06 6.13 -5.01
C LEU A 168 9.96 6.22 -3.49
N LEU A 169 9.48 7.35 -3.01
CA LEU A 169 9.64 7.76 -1.63
C LEU A 169 8.31 7.70 -0.90
N LEU A 170 7.99 6.50 -0.41
CA LEU A 170 6.70 6.20 0.20
C LEU A 170 6.77 5.91 1.70
N GLU A 171 7.96 5.84 2.29
CA GLU A 171 8.19 5.29 3.64
C GLU A 171 7.33 5.94 4.75
N ARG A 172 7.06 7.24 4.64
CA ARG A 172 6.23 8.00 5.60
C ARG A 172 4.77 8.21 5.17
N PHE A 173 4.31 7.59 4.09
CA PHE A 173 2.92 7.78 3.62
C PHE A 173 1.88 7.14 4.55
N ASP A 174 2.28 6.18 5.38
CA ASP A 174 1.45 5.60 6.45
C ASP A 174 1.94 5.99 7.86
N ASP A 175 2.77 7.03 7.97
CA ASP A 175 3.31 7.51 9.24
C ASP A 175 2.34 8.48 9.92
N THR A 176 1.76 8.05 11.04
CA THR A 176 0.80 8.85 11.80
C THR A 176 1.42 10.12 12.39
N THR A 177 2.74 10.22 12.50
CA THR A 177 3.46 11.37 13.08
C THR A 177 3.76 12.48 12.07
N LEU A 178 3.44 12.28 10.79
CA LEU A 178 3.55 13.27 9.72
C LEU A 178 2.18 13.92 9.46
N ARG A 179 1.84 14.98 10.23
CA ARG A 179 0.49 15.58 10.24
C ARG A 179 0.49 17.09 10.48
#